data_AF-A0A9P8XQ04-F1
#
_entry.id   AF-A0A9P8XQ04-F1
#
_cell.length_a   1.000
_cell.length_b   1.000
_cell.length_c   1.000
_cell.angle_alpha   90.00
_cell.angle_beta   90.00
_cell.angle_gamma   90.00
#
_symmetry.space_group_name_H-M   'P 1'
#
loop_
_entity.id
_entity.type
_entity.pdbx_description
1 polymer ?
#
loop_
_entity_poly.entity_id
_entity_poly.type
_entity_poly.pdbx_seq_one_letter_code
_entity_poly.pdbx_strand_id
1 'polypeptide(L)'
;MAWVSTMHLAILAVVLASVMLSPVVLRLFRRNRESRPDGLQVVSDPKAAKFEIVAVHGLGAHPEYTWTCQAPANSTDAASVQRVHLLKDLLLPDFPAARILSFAHNSDWLINAPVKTAQEIGYMLLQQLKCHRSRHPVRFRECL
;
A
#
# COMPACT_ATOMS: atom_id res chain seq x y z
N MET A 1 34.56 5.54 -45.08
CA MET A 1 33.85 6.72 -44.52
C MET A 1 32.42 6.43 -44.08
N ALA A 2 31.60 5.64 -44.80
CA ALA A 2 30.23 5.32 -44.39
C ALA A 2 30.09 4.61 -43.02
N TRP A 3 31.05 3.75 -42.66
CA TRP A 3 31.03 2.95 -41.43
C TRP A 3 31.15 3.80 -40.15
N VAL A 4 31.84 4.93 -40.22
CA VAL A 4 32.00 5.85 -39.09
C VAL A 4 30.68 6.58 -38.81
N SER A 5 29.97 6.99 -39.86
CA SER A 5 28.65 7.64 -39.74
C SER A 5 27.58 6.70 -39.15
N THR A 6 27.57 5.43 -39.57
CA THR A 6 26.65 4.43 -39.01
C THR A 6 26.93 4.14 -37.54
N MET A 7 28.20 4.15 -37.11
CA MET A 7 28.55 3.99 -35.69
C MET A 7 28.08 5.18 -34.85
N HIS A 8 28.23 6.41 -35.33
CA HIS A 8 27.74 7.59 -34.61
C HIS A 8 26.20 7.60 -34.48
N LEU A 9 25.48 7.20 -35.53
CA LEU A 9 24.02 7.08 -35.48
C LEU A 9 23.56 6.00 -34.49
N ALA A 10 24.25 4.85 -34.43
CA ALA A 10 23.95 3.79 -33.48
C ALA A 10 24.20 4.23 -32.03
N ILE A 11 25.32 4.91 -31.77
CA ILE A 11 25.65 5.45 -30.42
C ILE A 11 24.59 6.48 -30.00
N LEU A 12 24.22 7.40 -30.89
CA LEU A 12 23.20 8.41 -30.62
C LEU A 12 21.84 7.77 -30.31
N ALA A 13 21.45 6.74 -31.05
CA ALA A 13 20.20 6.00 -30.83
C ALA A 13 20.19 5.31 -29.45
N VAL A 14 21.31 4.70 -29.04
CA VAL A 14 21.43 4.07 -27.71
C VAL A 14 21.37 5.11 -26.59
N VAL A 15 22.05 6.25 -26.75
CA VAL A 15 22.02 7.34 -25.78
C VAL A 15 20.60 7.90 -25.65
N LEU A 16 19.92 8.19 -26.75
CA LEU A 16 18.52 8.66 -26.75
C LEU A 16 17.59 7.63 -26.09
N ALA A 17 17.72 6.35 -26.41
CA ALA A 17 16.91 5.29 -25.79
C ALA A 17 17.15 5.21 -24.27
N SER A 18 18.40 5.32 -23.82
CA SER A 18 18.76 5.29 -22.39
C SER A 18 18.18 6.49 -21.62
N VAL A 19 18.21 7.70 -22.20
CA VAL A 19 17.65 8.91 -21.60
C VAL A 19 16.12 8.85 -21.53
N MET A 20 15.47 8.28 -22.55
CA MET A 20 14.01 8.10 -22.57
C MET A 20 13.53 7.01 -21.60
N LEU A 21 14.27 5.91 -21.45
CA LEU A 21 13.92 4.79 -20.56
C LEU A 21 14.32 5.03 -19.10
N SER A 22 15.38 5.81 -18.86
CA SER A 22 15.87 6.22 -17.54
C SER A 22 14.78 6.64 -16.55
N PRO A 23 13.88 7.61 -16.85
CA PRO A 23 12.86 8.03 -15.88
C PRO A 23 11.86 6.93 -15.55
N VAL A 24 11.54 6.05 -16.50
CA VAL A 24 10.66 4.89 -16.28
C VAL A 24 11.35 3.89 -15.35
N VAL A 25 12.59 3.56 -15.67
CA VAL A 25 13.42 2.64 -14.89
C VAL A 25 13.65 3.17 -13.47
N LEU A 26 13.94 4.46 -13.30
CA LEU A 26 14.12 5.10 -12.01
C LEU A 26 12.82 5.18 -11.20
N ARG A 27 11.66 5.37 -11.83
CA ARG A 27 10.35 5.30 -11.15
C ARG A 27 10.07 3.90 -10.62
N LEU A 28 10.42 2.87 -11.39
CA LEU A 28 10.30 1.48 -10.96
C LEU A 28 11.25 1.16 -9.79
N PHE A 29 12.50 1.61 -9.85
CA PHE A 29 13.47 1.41 -8.77
C PHE A 29 13.17 2.23 -7.50
N ARG A 30 12.67 3.47 -7.61
CA ARG A 30 12.32 4.30 -6.43
C ARG A 30 11.25 3.65 -5.57
N ARG A 31 10.30 2.93 -6.17
CA ARG A 31 9.20 2.24 -5.47
C ARG A 31 9.69 1.13 -4.50
N ASN A 32 10.92 0.66 -4.69
CA ASN A 32 11.50 -0.47 -3.95
C ASN A 32 12.32 -0.07 -2.71
N ARG A 33 12.53 1.24 -2.46
CA ARG A 33 13.50 1.70 -1.46
C ARG A 33 12.88 2.06 -0.10
N GLU A 34 11.57 2.14 -0.01
CA GLU A 34 10.87 2.46 1.25
C GLU A 34 10.57 1.18 2.05
N SER A 35 10.90 1.19 3.34
CA SER A 35 10.57 0.11 4.26
C SER A 35 9.06 0.03 4.40
N ARG A 36 8.45 -1.00 3.80
CA ARG A 36 7.01 -1.20 3.87
C ARG A 36 6.63 -1.89 5.16
N PRO A 37 5.58 -1.44 5.85
CA PRO A 37 5.04 -2.20 6.96
C PRO A 37 4.49 -3.54 6.44
N ASP A 38 4.64 -4.59 7.23
CA ASP A 38 4.20 -5.95 6.89
C ASP A 38 3.33 -6.50 8.02
N GLY A 39 2.28 -7.23 7.65
CA GLY A 39 1.31 -7.84 8.55
C GLY A 39 0.15 -6.96 9.01
N LEU A 40 -0.57 -7.45 10.01
CA LEU A 40 -1.81 -6.90 10.52
C LEU A 40 -1.57 -5.74 11.48
N GLN A 41 -2.13 -4.58 11.13
CA GLN A 41 -2.06 -3.33 11.88
C GLN A 41 -3.44 -2.95 12.41
N VAL A 42 -3.48 -2.46 13.65
CA VAL A 42 -4.70 -1.97 14.28
C VAL A 42 -4.86 -0.49 13.95
N VAL A 43 -5.94 -0.14 13.25
CA VAL A 43 -6.29 1.25 12.92
C VAL A 43 -7.16 1.85 14.03
N SER A 44 -8.12 1.07 14.53
CA SER A 44 -9.00 1.44 15.65
C SER A 44 -9.41 0.19 16.43
N ASP A 45 -9.35 0.24 17.76
CA ASP A 45 -9.77 -0.85 18.64
C ASP A 45 -10.66 -0.34 19.78
N PRO A 46 -11.97 -0.20 19.57
CA PRO A 46 -12.90 0.14 20.62
C PRO A 46 -13.06 -1.05 21.58
N LYS A 47 -13.07 -0.79 22.90
CA LYS A 47 -13.22 -1.82 23.96
C LYS A 47 -14.48 -2.69 23.80
N ALA A 48 -15.52 -2.18 23.16
CA ALA A 48 -16.79 -2.85 22.92
C ALA A 48 -17.03 -3.13 21.43
N ALA A 49 -15.97 -3.45 20.67
CA ALA A 49 -16.07 -3.80 19.27
C ALA A 49 -17.08 -4.95 19.05
N LYS A 50 -18.10 -4.72 18.21
CA LYS A 50 -19.13 -5.71 17.87
C LYS A 50 -18.74 -6.56 16.67
N PHE A 51 -17.96 -5.99 15.77
CA PHE A 51 -17.46 -6.63 14.56
C PHE A 51 -16.11 -6.04 14.15
N GLU A 52 -15.45 -6.69 13.19
CA GLU A 52 -14.14 -6.29 12.67
C GLU A 52 -14.24 -5.96 11.18
N ILE A 53 -13.64 -4.86 10.76
CA ILE A 53 -13.41 -4.52 9.36
C ILE A 53 -11.91 -4.72 9.08
N VAL A 54 -11.59 -5.61 8.13
CA VAL A 54 -10.20 -5.90 7.75
C VAL A 54 -9.95 -5.37 6.34
N ALA A 55 -9.18 -4.30 6.25
CA ALA A 55 -8.81 -3.68 4.98
C ALA A 55 -7.53 -4.31 4.43
N VAL A 56 -7.54 -4.68 3.14
CA VAL A 56 -6.38 -5.24 2.44
C VAL A 56 -6.09 -4.35 1.24
N HIS A 57 -4.84 -3.89 1.09
CA HIS A 57 -4.45 -3.06 -0.04
C HIS A 57 -4.34 -3.87 -1.34
N GLY A 58 -4.50 -3.19 -2.48
CA GLY A 58 -4.42 -3.82 -3.81
C GLY A 58 -2.99 -4.15 -4.27
N LEU A 59 -2.91 -4.84 -5.40
CA LEU A 59 -1.66 -5.22 -6.06
C LEU A 59 -0.84 -3.97 -6.43
N GLY A 60 0.45 -4.02 -6.14
CA GLY A 60 1.40 -2.92 -6.29
C GLY A 60 1.22 -1.79 -5.29
N ALA A 61 0.05 -1.60 -4.68
CA ALA A 61 -0.26 -0.41 -3.90
C ALA A 61 0.54 -0.35 -2.58
N HIS A 62 0.91 0.87 -2.16
CA HIS A 62 1.64 1.07 -0.90
C HIS A 62 0.67 0.99 0.29
N PRO A 63 0.91 0.13 1.30
CA PRO A 63 -0.06 -0.18 2.35
C PRO A 63 -0.54 1.04 3.16
N GLU A 64 0.29 2.09 3.28
CA GLU A 64 -0.10 3.33 3.94
C GLU A 64 -0.79 4.31 2.97
N TYR A 65 -0.25 4.46 1.76
CA TYR A 65 -0.75 5.48 0.82
C TYR A 65 -2.04 5.05 0.13
N THR A 66 -2.34 3.76 0.07
CA THR A 66 -3.63 3.24 -0.37
C THR A 66 -4.79 3.89 0.38
N TRP A 67 -4.59 4.23 1.66
CA TRP A 67 -5.63 4.76 2.52
C TRP A 67 -5.55 6.27 2.72
N THR A 68 -4.53 6.96 2.19
CA THR A 68 -4.34 8.39 2.41
C THR A 68 -4.52 9.19 1.13
N CYS A 69 -5.29 10.27 1.19
CA CYS A 69 -5.37 11.27 0.13
C CYS A 69 -4.82 12.61 0.63
N GLN A 70 -4.21 13.39 -0.25
CA GLN A 70 -3.93 14.79 0.05
C GLN A 70 -5.23 15.58 -0.17
N ALA A 71 -5.75 16.22 0.87
CA ALA A 71 -6.88 17.12 0.68
C ALA A 71 -6.46 18.31 -0.21
N PRO A 72 -7.36 18.81 -1.08
CA PRO A 72 -7.11 20.07 -1.78
C PRO A 72 -6.82 21.15 -0.75
N ALA A 73 -5.74 21.91 -0.94
CA ALA A 73 -5.42 23.04 -0.08
C ALA A 73 -6.47 24.14 -0.31
N ASN A 74 -7.54 24.12 0.48
CA ASN A 74 -8.58 25.14 0.45
C ASN A 74 -8.20 26.40 1.26
N SER A 75 -6.95 26.51 1.71
CA SER A 75 -6.44 27.67 2.43
C SER A 75 -5.12 28.13 1.83
N THR A 76 -4.99 29.44 1.70
CA THR A 76 -3.80 30.22 1.28
C THR A 76 -2.57 30.05 2.17
N ASP A 77 -2.60 29.12 3.13
CA ASP A 77 -1.49 28.83 4.04
C ASP A 77 -0.75 27.59 3.58
N ALA A 78 0.42 27.79 2.98
CA ALA A 78 1.31 26.76 2.46
C ALA A 78 1.90 25.80 3.54
N ALA A 79 1.37 25.80 4.76
CA ALA A 79 2.00 25.19 5.93
C ALA A 79 1.42 23.83 6.37
N SER A 80 0.26 23.38 5.88
CA SER A 80 -0.24 22.05 6.23
C SER A 80 -1.04 21.39 5.10
N VAL A 81 -0.35 20.59 4.29
CA VAL A 81 -1.03 19.59 3.45
C VAL A 81 -1.70 18.58 4.39
N GLN A 82 -2.97 18.79 4.71
CA GLN A 82 -3.72 17.87 5.54
C GLN A 82 -3.94 16.58 4.74
N ARG A 83 -3.27 15.51 5.17
CA ARG A 83 -3.53 14.16 4.67
C ARG A 83 -4.76 13.61 5.37
N VAL A 84 -5.74 13.17 4.59
CA VAL A 84 -6.95 12.51 5.05
C VAL A 84 -6.77 11.01 4.90
N HIS A 85 -7.01 10.26 5.97
CA HIS A 85 -6.90 8.81 6.01
C HIS A 85 -8.29 8.15 5.96
N LEU A 86 -8.63 7.49 4.86
CA LEU A 86 -9.92 6.85 4.60
C LEU A 86 -10.42 6.01 5.78
N LEU A 87 -9.59 5.11 6.32
CA LEU A 87 -10.02 4.21 7.39
C LEU A 87 -10.24 4.90 8.75
N LYS A 88 -9.59 6.04 9.01
CA LYS A 88 -9.60 6.73 10.31
C LYS A 88 -10.55 7.90 10.31
N ASP A 89 -10.52 8.70 9.24
CA ASP A 89 -11.22 9.98 9.19
C ASP A 89 -12.60 9.86 8.54
N LEU A 90 -12.80 8.87 7.65
CA LEU A 90 -14.05 8.67 6.93
C LEU A 90 -14.80 7.42 7.38
N LEU A 91 -14.11 6.28 7.51
CA LEU A 91 -14.76 5.00 7.83
C LEU A 91 -15.10 4.86 9.32
N LEU A 92 -14.21 5.32 10.21
CA LEU A 92 -14.39 5.16 11.65
C LEU A 92 -15.63 5.90 12.21
N PRO A 93 -15.96 7.14 11.79
CA PRO A 93 -17.15 7.83 12.27
C PRO A 93 -18.46 7.10 11.96
N ASP A 94 -18.55 6.46 10.79
CA ASP A 94 -19.73 5.70 10.38
C ASP A 94 -19.87 4.36 11.13
N PHE A 95 -18.74 3.81 11.61
CA PHE A 95 -18.68 2.52 12.29
C PHE A 95 -17.94 2.59 13.64
N PRO A 96 -18.46 3.34 14.64
CA PRO A 96 -17.77 3.53 15.92
C PRO A 96 -17.69 2.25 16.77
N ALA A 97 -18.56 1.27 16.48
CA ALA A 97 -18.56 -0.03 17.12
C ALA A 97 -17.68 -1.08 16.40
N ALA A 98 -17.00 -0.71 15.31
CA ALA A 98 -16.12 -1.59 14.57
C ALA A 98 -14.68 -1.48 15.07
N ARG A 99 -14.01 -2.62 15.20
CA ARG A 99 -12.55 -2.66 15.19
C ARG A 99 -12.08 -2.62 13.75
N ILE A 100 -11.20 -1.69 13.42
CA ILE A 100 -10.69 -1.52 12.06
C ILE A 100 -9.24 -1.98 12.04
N LEU A 101 -8.94 -2.93 11.16
CA LEU A 101 -7.62 -3.52 10.94
C LEU A 101 -7.17 -3.27 9.50
N SER A 102 -5.87 -3.11 9.29
CA SER A 102 -5.26 -3.03 7.96
C SER A 102 -4.23 -4.14 7.84
N PHE A 103 -4.33 -4.98 6.82
CA PHE A 103 -3.34 -6.01 6.54
C PHE A 103 -2.43 -5.57 5.40
N ALA A 104 -1.15 -5.42 5.74
CA ALA A 104 -0.10 -5.15 4.80
C ALA A 104 0.61 -6.45 4.41
N HIS A 105 0.93 -6.59 3.13
CA HIS A 105 1.79 -7.64 2.62
C HIS A 105 2.63 -7.09 1.46
N ASN A 106 3.69 -7.80 1.09
CA ASN A 106 4.39 -7.45 -0.15
C ASN A 106 3.46 -7.69 -1.34
N SER A 107 3.00 -6.62 -1.97
CA SER A 107 2.18 -6.61 -3.18
C SER A 107 2.94 -6.19 -4.44
N ASP A 108 4.28 -6.13 -4.41
CA ASP A 108 5.06 -5.81 -5.62
C ASP A 108 4.74 -6.77 -6.76
N TRP A 109 4.81 -6.29 -8.01
CA TRP A 109 4.40 -7.10 -9.16
C TRP A 109 5.51 -7.25 -10.22
N LEU A 110 6.55 -6.39 -10.15
CA LEU A 110 7.61 -6.35 -11.16
C LEU A 110 8.99 -6.60 -10.56
N ILE A 111 9.46 -5.71 -9.67
CA ILE A 111 10.76 -5.82 -9.01
C ILE A 111 10.49 -6.32 -7.59
N ASN A 112 11.19 -7.37 -7.15
CA ASN A 112 10.97 -8.02 -5.85
C ASN A 112 9.53 -8.48 -5.62
N ALA A 113 8.83 -8.83 -6.70
CA ALA A 113 7.51 -9.41 -6.64
C ALA A 113 7.52 -10.61 -5.67
N PRO A 114 6.49 -10.75 -4.83
CA PRO A 114 6.44 -11.81 -3.85
C PRO A 114 6.50 -13.15 -4.57
N VAL A 115 7.37 -14.03 -4.08
CA VAL A 115 7.37 -15.45 -4.47
C VAL A 115 6.14 -16.16 -3.85
N LYS A 116 5.32 -15.44 -3.07
CA LYS A 116 4.14 -15.95 -2.39
C LYS A 116 2.92 -15.90 -3.29
N THR A 117 2.22 -17.03 -3.34
CA THR A 117 0.90 -17.17 -3.96
C THR A 117 -0.18 -16.41 -3.17
N ALA A 118 -1.30 -16.08 -3.81
CA ALA A 118 -2.46 -15.52 -3.14
C ALA A 118 -2.96 -16.40 -1.99
N GLN A 119 -2.82 -17.72 -2.12
CA GLN A 119 -3.17 -18.69 -1.09
C GLN A 119 -2.28 -18.53 0.16
N GLU A 120 -0.96 -18.43 -0.02
CA GLU A 120 -0.03 -18.22 1.10
C GLU A 120 -0.26 -16.87 1.80
N ILE A 121 -0.54 -15.81 1.03
CA ILE A 121 -0.92 -14.50 1.58
C ILE A 121 -2.22 -14.61 2.39
N GLY A 122 -3.21 -15.35 1.87
CA GLY A 122 -4.45 -15.65 2.59
C GLY A 122 -4.21 -16.41 3.89
N TYR A 123 -3.34 -17.42 3.89
CA TYR A 123 -2.98 -18.15 5.11
C TYR A 123 -2.29 -17.24 6.13
N MET A 124 -1.38 -16.37 5.69
CA MET A 124 -0.73 -15.39 6.57
C MET A 124 -1.76 -14.46 7.23
N LEU A 125 -2.70 -13.93 6.45
CA LEU A 125 -3.78 -13.09 6.96
C LEU A 125 -4.60 -13.84 8.02
N LEU A 126 -5.05 -15.05 7.71
CA LEU A 126 -5.86 -15.87 8.63
C LEU A 126 -5.09 -16.20 9.92
N GLN A 127 -3.80 -16.52 9.82
CA GLN A 127 -2.96 -16.81 10.98
C GLN A 127 -2.81 -15.57 11.88
N GLN A 128 -2.54 -14.40 11.30
CA GLN A 128 -2.41 -13.16 12.05
C GLN A 128 -3.73 -12.73 12.68
N LEU A 129 -4.87 -12.89 11.98
CA LEU A 129 -6.19 -12.64 12.54
C LEU A 129 -6.50 -13.58 13.70
N LYS A 130 -6.16 -14.87 13.60
CA LYS A 130 -6.34 -15.84 14.69
C LYS A 130 -5.54 -15.41 15.93
N CYS A 131 -4.27 -15.05 15.76
CA CYS A 131 -3.40 -14.56 16.83
C CYS A 131 -3.88 -13.22 17.42
N HIS A 132 -4.46 -12.36 16.60
CA HIS A 132 -5.00 -11.09 17.06
C HIS A 132 -6.26 -11.29 17.91
N ARG A 133 -7.20 -12.11 17.44
CA ARG A 133 -8.46 -12.43 18.12
C ARG A 133 -8.27 -13.18 19.43
N SER A 134 -7.23 -14.02 19.54
CA SER A 134 -6.90 -14.67 20.81
C SER A 134 -6.48 -13.68 21.89
N ARG A 135 -5.99 -12.49 21.52
CA ARG A 135 -5.63 -11.41 22.44
C ARG A 135 -6.78 -10.42 22.64
N HIS A 136 -7.64 -10.26 21.64
CA HIS A 136 -8.74 -9.30 21.62
C HIS A 136 -10.04 -9.97 21.18
N PRO A 137 -10.69 -10.75 22.06
CA PRO A 137 -11.90 -11.50 21.70
C PRO A 137 -13.02 -10.54 21.29
N VAL A 138 -13.58 -10.78 20.11
CA VAL A 138 -14.79 -10.09 19.66
C VAL A 138 -15.97 -10.72 20.37
N ARG A 139 -16.74 -9.91 21.09
CA ARG A 139 -18.00 -10.37 21.69
C ARG A 139 -19.08 -10.35 20.61
N PHE A 140 -19.15 -11.42 19.83
CA PHE A 140 -20.33 -11.68 19.02
C PHE A 140 -21.50 -11.89 19.98
N ARG A 141 -22.41 -10.92 20.03
CA ARG A 141 -23.73 -11.18 20.59
C ARG A 141 -24.48 -11.98 19.53
N GLU A 142 -24.76 -13.24 19.84
CA GLU A 142 -25.70 -14.07 19.08
C GLU A 142 -26.98 -13.25 18.89
N CYS A 143 -27.29 -12.91 17.64
CA CYS A 143 -28.63 -12.44 17.30
C CYS A 143 -29.50 -13.71 17.24
N LEU A 144 -30.26 -13.92 18.31
CA LEU A 144 -31.46 -14.77 18.33
C LEU A 144 -32.50 -14.23 17.34
#